data_AF-A0A099FE54-F1
#
_entry.id   AF-A0A099FE54-F1
#
_cell.length_a   1.000
_cell.length_b   1.000
_cell.length_c   1.000
_cell.angle_alpha   90.00
_cell.angle_beta   90.00
_cell.angle_gamma   90.00
#
_symmetry.space_group_name_H-M   'P 1'
#
loop_
_entity.id
_entity.type
_entity.pdbx_description
1 polymer ?
#
loop_
_entity_poly.entity_id
_entity_poly.type
_entity_poly.pdbx_seq_one_letter_code
_entity_poly.pdbx_strand_id
1 'polypeptide(L)'
;MLIDYLLVSSSLFAITGVAMLAYGYRASLFSGDPATRWFAWSMALLCASIFWRRATWDLINPIVIAGQVDQRHWNIAFNVLCIAGVYAGLQARLLLIPQAERWRWHWFTCWMHPGLLRFRTDRPVAPHEDRQR
;
A
#
# COMPACT_ATOMS: atom_id res chain seq x y z
N MET A 1 7.84 22.83 -21.16
CA MET A 1 8.01 23.42 -19.82
C MET A 1 6.87 23.06 -18.87
N LEU A 2 5.62 23.53 -19.05
CA LEU A 2 4.49 23.19 -18.16
C LEU A 2 4.24 21.67 -18.06
N ILE A 3 4.28 20.97 -19.19
CA ILE A 3 4.09 19.52 -19.31
C ILE A 3 5.17 18.76 -18.54
N ASP A 4 6.43 19.18 -18.67
CA ASP A 4 7.56 18.54 -17.99
C ASP A 4 7.39 18.63 -16.47
N TYR A 5 6.95 19.79 -15.95
CA TYR A 5 6.62 19.96 -14.54
C TYR A 5 5.47 19.04 -14.08
N LEU A 6 4.48 18.82 -14.93
CA LEU A 6 3.31 17.99 -14.63
C LEU A 6 3.68 16.48 -14.59
N LEU A 7 4.58 16.05 -15.48
CA LEU A 7 5.12 14.69 -15.51
C LEU A 7 6.08 14.42 -14.34
N VAL A 8 6.96 15.37 -14.02
CA VAL A 8 7.87 15.27 -12.89
C VAL A 8 7.09 15.28 -11.56
N SER A 9 6.14 16.19 -11.39
CA SER A 9 5.34 16.27 -10.16
C SER A 9 4.49 15.01 -9.93
N SER A 10 3.86 14.46 -10.97
CA SER A 10 3.10 13.21 -10.85
C SER A 10 3.99 12.00 -10.50
N SER A 11 5.23 11.98 -10.97
CA SER A 11 6.22 10.95 -10.62
C SER A 11 6.69 11.09 -9.16
N LEU A 12 6.99 12.32 -8.72
CA LEU A 12 7.34 12.60 -7.31
C LEU A 12 6.21 12.25 -6.34
N PHE A 13 4.96 12.52 -6.74
CA PHE A 13 3.79 12.18 -5.93
C PHE A 13 3.63 10.66 -5.76
N ALA A 14 3.87 9.89 -6.82
CA ALA A 14 3.85 8.43 -6.76
C ALA A 14 4.98 7.85 -5.91
N ILE A 15 6.20 8.36 -6.05
CA ILE A 15 7.33 7.98 -5.19
C ILE A 15 6.98 8.24 -3.72
N THR A 16 6.39 9.40 -3.43
CA THR A 16 5.91 9.74 -2.08
C THR A 16 4.88 8.74 -1.58
N GLY A 17 3.92 8.33 -2.41
CA GLY A 17 2.93 7.31 -2.03
C GLY A 17 3.55 5.96 -1.68
N VAL A 18 4.55 5.50 -2.46
CA VAL A 18 5.29 4.25 -2.16
C VAL A 18 6.13 4.39 -0.89
N ALA A 19 6.79 5.53 -0.70
CA ALA A 19 7.56 5.81 0.52
C ALA A 19 6.67 5.86 1.77
N MET A 20 5.48 6.45 1.63
CA MET A 20 4.48 6.47 2.70
C MET A 20 3.97 5.08 3.04
N LEU A 21 3.79 4.19 2.06
CA LEU A 21 3.47 2.78 2.30
C LEU A 21 4.54 2.08 3.14
N ALA A 22 5.82 2.25 2.78
CA ALA A 22 6.94 1.70 3.54
C ALA A 22 7.00 2.27 4.97
N TYR A 23 6.78 3.58 5.12
CA TYR A 23 6.70 4.23 6.42
C TYR A 23 5.52 3.73 7.24
N GLY A 24 4.32 3.63 6.65
CA GLY A 24 3.11 3.16 7.31
C GLY A 24 3.25 1.73 7.81
N TYR A 25 3.87 0.84 7.02
CA TYR A 25 4.22 -0.50 7.47
C TYR A 25 5.21 -0.48 8.63
N ARG A 26 6.29 0.30 8.53
CA ARG A 26 7.27 0.43 9.60
C ARG A 26 6.64 0.97 10.89
N ALA A 27 5.87 2.04 10.81
CA ALA A 27 5.19 2.65 11.95
C ALA A 27 4.19 1.66 12.57
N SER A 28 3.50 0.87 11.75
CA SER A 28 2.56 -0.16 12.20
C SER A 28 3.23 -1.30 12.98
N LEU A 29 4.52 -1.57 12.74
CA LEU A 29 5.32 -2.53 13.51
C LEU A 29 5.70 -2.01 14.90
N PHE A 30 5.85 -0.69 15.06
CA PHE A 30 6.33 -0.06 16.30
C PHE A 30 5.23 0.59 17.15
N SER A 31 4.00 0.71 16.64
CA SER A 31 2.88 1.24 17.42
C SER A 31 2.19 0.15 18.24
N GLY A 32 2.00 0.38 19.54
CA GLY A 32 1.17 -0.48 20.40
C GLY A 32 -0.35 -0.37 20.16
N ASP A 33 -0.75 0.64 19.37
CA ASP A 33 -2.11 0.79 18.86
C ASP A 33 -2.41 -0.23 17.75
N PRO A 34 -3.68 -0.57 17.49
CA PRO A 34 -4.02 -1.45 16.39
C PRO A 34 -3.47 -0.87 15.08
N ALA A 35 -2.53 -1.61 14.50
CA ALA A 35 -1.65 -1.28 13.38
C ALA A 35 -2.38 -0.77 12.12
N THR A 36 -3.70 -0.85 12.12
CA THR A 36 -4.68 -0.35 11.16
C THR A 36 -4.55 1.12 10.76
N ARG A 37 -4.30 2.09 11.66
CA ARG A 37 -4.46 3.52 11.29
C ARG A 37 -3.38 4.02 10.35
N TRP A 38 -2.11 3.90 10.75
CA TRP A 38 -0.97 4.35 9.95
C TRP A 38 -0.86 3.58 8.64
N PHE A 39 -1.11 2.27 8.70
CA PHE A 39 -1.12 1.43 7.52
C PHE A 39 -2.27 1.79 6.56
N ALA A 40 -3.49 2.04 7.05
CA ALA A 40 -4.61 2.45 6.21
C ALA A 40 -4.36 3.80 5.53
N TRP A 41 -3.84 4.79 6.25
CA TRP A 41 -3.47 6.08 5.65
C TRP A 41 -2.41 5.92 4.56
N SER A 42 -1.42 5.07 4.79
CA SER A 42 -0.37 4.81 3.80
C SER A 42 -0.90 4.15 2.53
N MET A 43 -1.87 3.25 2.65
CA MET A 43 -2.57 2.65 1.51
C MET A 43 -3.44 3.65 0.76
N ALA A 44 -4.17 4.51 1.48
CA ALA A 44 -4.97 5.56 0.87
C ALA A 44 -4.08 6.52 0.05
N LEU A 45 -2.92 6.91 0.59
CA LEU A 45 -1.94 7.76 -0.10
C LEU A 45 -1.33 7.06 -1.32
N LEU A 46 -1.01 5.77 -1.23
CA LEU A 46 -0.56 4.99 -2.39
C LEU A 46 -1.63 4.95 -3.49
N CYS A 47 -2.90 4.67 -3.14
CA CYS A 47 -3.98 4.66 -4.12
C CYS A 47 -4.19 6.04 -4.76
N ALA A 48 -4.20 7.09 -3.95
CA ALA A 48 -4.32 8.47 -4.45
C ALA A 48 -3.18 8.83 -5.40
N SER A 49 -1.95 8.39 -5.09
CA SER A 49 -0.78 8.69 -5.92
C SER A 49 -0.78 7.96 -7.26
N ILE A 50 -1.17 6.68 -7.26
CA ILE A 50 -1.37 5.90 -8.48
C ILE A 50 -2.49 6.52 -9.33
N PHE A 51 -3.62 6.88 -8.71
CA PHE A 51 -4.75 7.48 -9.40
C PHE A 51 -4.38 8.83 -10.03
N TRP A 52 -3.73 9.72 -9.28
CA TRP A 52 -3.28 11.03 -9.78
C TRP A 52 -2.35 10.88 -10.99
N ARG A 53 -1.38 9.97 -10.91
CA ARG A 53 -0.50 9.68 -12.05
C ARG A 53 -1.30 9.19 -13.25
N ARG A 54 -2.26 8.29 -13.04
CA ARG A 54 -3.06 7.71 -14.13
C ARG A 54 -3.93 8.76 -14.80
N ALA A 55 -4.60 9.61 -14.03
CA ALA A 55 -5.32 10.77 -14.56
C ALA A 55 -4.38 11.69 -15.36
N THR A 56 -3.19 11.95 -14.85
CA THR A 56 -2.20 12.79 -15.54
C THR A 56 -1.76 12.18 -16.88
N TRP A 57 -1.48 10.89 -16.92
CA TRP A 57 -0.95 10.22 -18.12
C TRP A 57 -2.01 9.85 -19.15
N ASP A 58 -3.13 9.28 -18.71
CA ASP A 58 -4.12 8.69 -19.59
C ASP A 58 -5.20 9.72 -20.01
N LEU A 59 -5.45 10.75 -19.20
CA LEU A 59 -6.44 11.78 -19.50
C LEU A 59 -5.80 13.07 -20.00
N ILE A 60 -4.87 13.66 -19.23
CA ILE A 60 -4.33 14.99 -19.54
C ILE A 60 -3.33 14.94 -20.71
N ASN A 61 -2.42 13.96 -20.70
CA ASN A 61 -1.36 13.85 -21.70
C ASN A 61 -1.87 13.77 -23.16
N PRO A 62 -2.84 12.90 -23.52
CA PRO A 62 -3.34 12.83 -24.90
C PRO A 62 -4.14 14.06 -25.33
N ILE A 63 -4.77 14.78 -24.39
CA ILE A 63 -5.50 16.02 -24.66
C ILE A 63 -4.53 17.18 -24.95
N VAL A 64 -3.43 17.24 -24.19
CA VAL A 64 -2.47 18.35 -24.26
C VAL A 64 -1.41 18.13 -25.34
N ILE A 65 -1.03 16.89 -25.61
CA ILE A 65 0.05 16.53 -26.53
C ILE A 65 -0.54 15.69 -27.65
N ALA A 66 -1.08 16.35 -28.67
CA ALA A 66 -1.61 15.68 -29.87
C ALA A 66 -0.52 14.82 -30.53
N GLY A 67 -0.52 13.51 -30.27
CA GLY A 67 0.18 12.50 -31.07
C GLY A 67 1.68 12.27 -30.80
N GLN A 68 2.34 12.99 -29.89
CA GLN A 68 3.74 12.73 -29.51
C GLN A 68 3.84 11.98 -28.18
N VAL A 69 3.57 10.67 -28.15
CA VAL A 69 3.81 9.85 -26.95
C VAL A 69 4.79 8.72 -27.26
N ASP A 70 6.04 9.08 -27.54
CA ASP A 70 7.14 8.13 -27.71
C ASP A 70 7.73 7.64 -26.36
N GLN A 71 7.00 7.86 -25.26
CA GLN A 71 7.41 7.52 -23.89
C GLN A 71 6.73 6.24 -23.36
N ARG A 72 6.34 5.34 -24.26
CA ARG A 72 5.64 4.09 -23.90
C ARG A 72 6.43 3.24 -22.90
N HIS A 73 7.75 3.20 -23.03
CA HIS A 73 8.64 2.47 -22.14
C HIS A 73 8.59 2.98 -20.68
N TRP A 74 8.56 4.30 -20.48
CA TRP A 74 8.41 4.89 -19.14
C TRP A 74 7.04 4.58 -18.52
N ASN A 75 5.97 4.57 -19.32
CA ASN A 75 4.64 4.17 -18.83
C ASN A 75 4.62 2.70 -18.38
N ILE A 76 5.25 1.80 -19.14
CA ILE A 76 5.34 0.37 -18.77
C ILE A 76 6.13 0.21 -17.46
N ALA A 77 7.33 0.80 -17.38
CA ALA A 77 8.16 0.74 -16.18
C ALA A 77 7.41 1.25 -14.94
N PHE A 78 6.64 2.32 -15.10
CA PHE A 78 5.84 2.87 -14.02
C PHE A 78 4.68 1.96 -13.60
N ASN A 79 3.97 1.36 -14.54
CA ASN A 79 2.91 0.39 -14.21
C ASN A 79 3.46 -0.82 -13.45
N VAL A 80 4.64 -1.31 -13.84
CA VAL A 80 5.35 -2.37 -13.12
C VAL A 80 5.67 -1.91 -11.69
N LEU A 81 6.15 -0.68 -11.51
CA LEU A 81 6.42 -0.11 -10.18
C LEU A 81 5.13 0.01 -9.33
N CYS A 82 4.01 0.44 -9.92
CA CYS A 82 2.72 0.49 -9.23
C CYS A 82 2.26 -0.90 -8.77
N ILE A 83 2.35 -1.90 -9.65
CA ILE A 83 2.01 -3.29 -9.31
C ILE A 83 2.92 -3.80 -8.19
N ALA A 84 4.22 -3.52 -8.26
CA ALA A 84 5.16 -3.89 -7.20
C ALA A 84 4.82 -3.22 -5.86
N GLY A 85 4.44 -1.93 -5.88
CA GLY A 85 4.00 -1.20 -4.70
C GLY A 85 2.71 -1.79 -4.08
N VAL A 86 1.72 -2.09 -4.91
CA VAL A 86 0.47 -2.76 -4.47
C VAL A 86 0.77 -4.13 -3.88
N TYR A 87 1.60 -4.93 -4.56
CA TYR A 87 2.02 -6.24 -4.07
C TYR A 87 2.73 -6.13 -2.71
N ALA A 88 3.70 -5.22 -2.59
CA ALA A 88 4.43 -5.00 -1.34
C ALA A 88 3.49 -4.57 -0.21
N GLY A 89 2.53 -3.70 -0.50
CA GLY A 89 1.51 -3.28 0.45
C GLY A 89 0.60 -4.42 0.89
N LEU A 90 0.12 -5.25 -0.04
CA LEU A 90 -0.70 -6.42 0.29
C LEU A 90 0.08 -7.45 1.09
N GLN A 91 1.36 -7.69 0.76
CA GLN A 91 2.24 -8.55 1.56
C GLN A 91 2.46 -8.00 2.97
N ALA A 92 2.71 -6.70 3.10
CA ALA A 92 2.79 -6.02 4.39
C ALA A 92 1.51 -6.23 5.23
N ARG A 93 0.33 -6.12 4.60
CA ARG A 93 -0.96 -6.41 5.24
C ARG A 93 -1.08 -7.88 5.67
N LEU A 94 -0.66 -8.83 4.85
CA LEU A 94 -0.68 -10.24 5.19
C LEU A 94 0.21 -10.55 6.41
N LEU A 95 1.37 -9.91 6.51
CA LEU A 95 2.28 -10.02 7.65
C LEU A 95 1.71 -9.39 8.93
N LEU A 96 0.87 -8.36 8.79
CA LEU A 96 0.13 -7.72 9.87
C LEU A 96 -1.01 -8.58 10.45
N ILE A 97 -1.46 -9.61 9.72
CA ILE A 97 -2.48 -10.56 10.22
C ILE A 97 -1.83 -11.51 11.25
N PRO A 98 -2.52 -11.80 12.38
CA PRO A 98 -2.06 -12.75 13.40
C PRO A 98 -1.68 -14.12 12.81
N GLN A 99 -0.58 -14.70 13.29
CA GLN A 99 -0.01 -15.93 12.71
C GLN A 99 -0.97 -17.12 12.76
N ALA A 100 -1.81 -17.22 13.81
CA ALA A 100 -2.79 -18.29 13.98
C ALA A 100 -3.87 -18.31 12.88
N GLU A 101 -4.17 -17.17 12.25
CA GLU A 101 -5.19 -17.05 11.21
C GLU A 101 -4.59 -16.89 9.81
N ARG A 102 -3.32 -16.49 9.70
CA ARG A 102 -2.67 -16.09 8.44
C ARG A 102 -2.78 -17.14 7.33
N TRP A 103 -2.75 -18.43 7.67
CA TRP A 103 -2.85 -19.53 6.71
C TRP A 103 -4.18 -19.55 5.92
N ARG A 104 -5.25 -18.91 6.44
CA ARG A 104 -6.54 -18.78 5.74
C ARG A 104 -6.52 -17.67 4.69
N TRP A 105 -5.52 -16.80 4.71
CA TRP A 105 -5.47 -15.59 3.91
C TRP A 105 -4.33 -15.67 2.92
N HIS A 106 -4.66 -15.38 1.66
CA HIS A 106 -3.67 -15.22 0.61
C HIS A 106 -3.33 -13.73 0.49
N TRP A 107 -2.18 -13.41 -0.09
CA TRP A 107 -1.76 -12.02 -0.29
C TRP A 107 -2.79 -11.20 -1.09
N PHE A 108 -3.55 -11.82 -2.00
CA PHE A 108 -4.58 -11.14 -2.79
C PHE A 108 -5.95 -11.07 -2.10
N THR A 109 -6.18 -11.79 -1.00
CA THR A 109 -7.44 -11.75 -0.22
C THR A 109 -7.30 -11.11 1.15
N CYS A 110 -6.08 -10.85 1.62
CA CYS A 110 -5.82 -10.29 2.95
C CYS A 110 -6.43 -8.88 3.16
N TRP A 111 -6.77 -8.17 2.09
CA TRP A 111 -7.48 -6.90 2.15
C TRP A 111 -8.91 -7.03 2.69
N MET A 112 -9.54 -8.21 2.55
CA MET A 112 -10.87 -8.52 3.08
C MET A 112 -10.87 -8.98 4.54
N HIS A 113 -9.70 -9.12 5.19
CA HIS A 113 -9.66 -9.53 6.61
C HIS A 113 -10.43 -8.52 7.46
N PRO A 114 -11.50 -8.96 8.17
CA PRO A 114 -12.41 -8.06 8.88
C PRO A 114 -11.90 -7.63 10.27
N GLY A 115 -10.74 -8.14 10.70
CA GLY A 115 -10.20 -7.91 12.03
C GLY A 115 -9.23 -6.73 12.11
N LEU A 116 -9.02 -6.28 13.35
CA LEU A 116 -7.95 -5.34 13.68
C LEU A 116 -6.60 -5.99 13.34
N LEU A 117 -5.83 -5.34 12.47
CA LEU A 117 -4.43 -5.68 12.23
C LEU A 117 -3.69 -5.53 13.57
N ARG A 118 -3.29 -6.66 14.16
CA ARG A 118 -2.65 -6.72 15.49
C ARG A 118 -1.38 -7.54 15.35
N PHE A 119 -0.26 -6.97 15.78
CA PHE A 119 0.97 -7.73 15.86
C PHE A 119 1.07 -8.56 17.14
N ARG A 120 1.56 -9.78 16.92
CA ARG A 120 2.23 -10.75 17.80
C ARG A 120 2.25 -10.39 19.30
N THR A 121 1.19 -10.75 20.01
CA THR A 121 1.31 -11.05 21.44
C THR A 121 2.04 -12.40 21.54
N ASP A 122 3.35 -12.37 21.76
CA ASP A 122 4.11 -13.55 22.21
C ASP A 122 3.81 -13.92 23.68
N ARG A 123 2.74 -13.36 24.27
CA ARG A 123 2.33 -13.77 25.60
C ARG A 123 1.67 -15.14 25.46
N PRO A 124 2.22 -16.20 26.09
CA PRO A 124 1.47 -17.43 26.24
C PRO A 124 0.12 -17.05 26.85
N VAL A 125 -0.96 -17.49 26.22
CA VAL A 125 -2.28 -17.44 26.82
C VAL A 125 -2.13 -18.17 28.14
N ALA A 126 -2.24 -17.44 29.25
CA ALA A 126 -2.23 -18.07 30.56
C ALA A 126 -3.32 -19.14 30.52
N PRO A 127 -3.01 -20.40 30.86
CA PRO A 127 -4.03 -21.43 30.90
C PRO A 127 -5.14 -20.93 31.83
N HIS A 128 -6.38 -20.97 31.34
CA HIS A 128 -7.57 -20.63 32.12
C HIS A 128 -7.59 -21.49 33.38
N GLU A 129 -7.12 -20.92 34.48
CA GLU A 129 -7.24 -21.46 35.84
C GLU A 129 -8.64 -21.13 36.38
N ASP A 130 -9.67 -21.51 35.63
CA ASP A 130 -11.07 -21.44 36.04
C ASP A 130 -11.68 -22.83 35.91
N ARG A 131 -11.26 -23.76 36.78
CA ARG A 131 -12.01 -24.99 37.06
C ARG A 131 -11.55 -25.78 38.30
N GLN A 132 -11.60 -25.16 39.48
CA GLN A 132 -11.72 -25.85 40.78
C GLN A 132 -12.56 -24.89 41.64
N ARG A 133 -13.86 -25.05 41.93
CA ARG A 133 -14.57 -26.16 42.59
C ARG A 133 -13.76 -26.80 43.70
#